data_AF-A0A4Q7N0Q0-F1
#
_entry.id   AF-A0A4Q7N0Q0-F1
#
_cell.length_a   1.000
_cell.length_b   1.000
_cell.length_c   1.000
_cell.angle_alpha   90.00
_cell.angle_beta   90.00
_cell.angle_gamma   90.00
#
_symmetry.space_group_name_H-M   'P 1'
#
loop_
_entity.id
_entity.type
_entity.pdbx_description
1 polymer ?
#
loop_
_entity_poly.entity_id
_entity_poly.type
_entity_poly.pdbx_seq_one_letter_code
_entity_poly.pdbx_strand_id
1 'polypeptide(L)'
;MKKQLLFSFLLLLAVPMLAQIPRNGGGHFEYAHTITLDNSPASILKERAKKFFSRPMLVHWDSTYDANMEGQSASAGDGYIEIGITSGMFGSRAKVGLQYVIVPVDNGYQYSIRQLTVRYDNGEVFPLEEKPQQMKHKHYDQLVNRTHRYLQRVIGYMKREMNGFQ
;
A
#
# COMPACT_ATOMS: atom_id res chain seq x y z
N MET A 1 -1.10 -44.50 -19.62
CA MET A 1 -0.12 -43.81 -18.76
C MET A 1 0.29 -42.40 -19.26
N LYS A 2 -0.59 -41.61 -19.92
CA LYS A 2 -0.24 -40.24 -20.39
C LYS A 2 -0.88 -39.09 -19.59
N LYS A 3 -1.93 -39.35 -18.80
CA LYS A 3 -2.68 -38.31 -18.07
C LYS A 3 -2.06 -37.91 -16.72
N GLN A 4 -1.32 -38.80 -16.06
CA GLN A 4 -0.66 -38.50 -14.77
C GLN A 4 0.59 -37.62 -14.92
N LEU A 5 1.26 -37.66 -16.08
CA LEU A 5 2.40 -36.80 -16.39
C LEU A 5 1.97 -35.34 -16.62
N LEU A 6 0.79 -35.09 -17.20
CA LEU A 6 0.27 -33.73 -17.39
C LEU A 6 -0.06 -33.03 -16.05
N PHE A 7 -0.61 -33.77 -15.09
CA PHE A 7 -0.99 -33.21 -13.79
C PHE A 7 0.22 -32.82 -12.93
N SER A 8 1.32 -33.56 -13.07
CA SER A 8 2.58 -33.30 -12.36
C SER A 8 3.32 -32.09 -12.94
N PHE A 9 3.16 -31.81 -14.24
CA PHE A 9 3.76 -30.65 -14.90
C PHE A 9 3.02 -29.33 -14.59
N LEU A 10 1.70 -29.40 -14.36
CA LEU A 10 0.87 -28.24 -13.97
C LEU A 10 1.15 -27.76 -12.53
N LEU A 11 1.51 -28.66 -11.61
CA LEU A 11 1.87 -28.32 -10.23
C LEU A 11 3.24 -27.63 -10.10
N LEU A 12 4.13 -27.80 -11.08
CA LEU A 12 5.47 -27.17 -11.10
C LEU A 12 5.44 -25.68 -11.51
N LEU A 13 4.29 -25.16 -11.95
CA LEU A 13 4.11 -23.75 -12.31
C LEU A 13 3.48 -22.92 -11.19
N ALA A 14 3.20 -23.52 -10.03
CA ALA A 14 2.87 -22.77 -8.82
C ALA A 14 4.17 -22.22 -8.20
N VAL A 15 4.92 -21.40 -8.96
CA VAL A 15 5.89 -20.50 -8.35
C VAL A 15 5.07 -19.63 -7.40
N PRO A 16 5.42 -19.53 -6.11
CA PRO A 16 4.81 -18.53 -5.26
C PRO A 16 5.14 -17.19 -5.91
N MET A 17 4.16 -16.65 -6.63
CA MET A 17 4.22 -15.31 -7.17
C MET A 17 4.38 -14.46 -5.92
N LEU A 18 5.61 -14.00 -5.64
CA LEU A 18 5.86 -13.05 -4.56
C LEU A 18 4.87 -11.92 -4.86
N ALA A 19 3.88 -11.75 -3.99
CA ALA A 19 2.81 -10.79 -4.20
C ALA A 19 3.47 -9.42 -4.34
N GLN A 20 3.63 -9.00 -5.60
CA GLN A 20 4.39 -7.82 -5.94
C GLN A 20 3.48 -6.63 -5.69
N ILE A 21 4.06 -5.54 -5.18
CA ILE A 21 3.34 -4.28 -5.08
C ILE A 21 2.85 -3.93 -6.50
N PRO A 22 1.53 -3.67 -6.70
CA PRO A 22 0.98 -3.33 -8.00
C PRO A 22 1.68 -2.09 -8.57
N ARG A 23 1.74 -2.02 -9.90
CA ARG A 23 2.34 -0.91 -10.63
C ARG A 23 1.29 -0.20 -11.49
N ASN A 24 1.42 1.11 -11.61
CA ASN A 24 0.59 1.90 -12.52
C ASN A 24 1.13 1.88 -13.96
N GLY A 25 0.47 2.60 -14.87
CA GLY A 25 0.87 2.69 -16.28
C GLY A 25 2.26 3.27 -16.50
N GLY A 26 2.80 4.04 -15.55
CA GLY A 26 4.18 4.54 -15.56
C GLY A 26 5.20 3.59 -14.92
N GLY A 27 4.78 2.42 -14.44
CA GLY A 27 5.64 1.45 -13.79
C GLY A 27 5.96 1.76 -12.32
N HIS A 28 5.38 2.80 -11.73
CA HIS A 28 5.58 3.13 -10.31
C HIS A 28 4.69 2.27 -9.41
N PHE A 29 5.13 2.01 -8.19
CA PHE A 29 4.32 1.28 -7.23
C PHE A 29 3.09 2.09 -6.82
N GLU A 30 1.91 1.51 -7.02
CA GLU A 30 0.65 2.15 -6.72
C GLU A 30 -0.45 1.12 -6.41
N TYR A 31 -1.07 1.26 -5.25
CA TYR A 31 -2.36 0.62 -4.99
C TYR A 31 -3.46 1.58 -5.37
N ALA A 32 -4.18 1.31 -6.46
CA ALA A 32 -5.35 2.09 -6.84
C ALA A 32 -6.57 1.16 -6.96
N HIS A 33 -7.69 1.56 -6.38
CA HIS A 33 -8.93 0.81 -6.52
C HIS A 33 -10.16 1.68 -6.30
N THR A 34 -11.26 1.28 -6.93
CA THR A 34 -12.60 1.84 -6.75
C THR A 34 -13.43 0.88 -5.92
N ILE A 35 -14.08 1.38 -4.88
CA ILE A 35 -14.95 0.59 -4.01
C ILE A 35 -16.36 1.13 -4.12
N THR A 36 -17.28 0.26 -4.50
CA THR A 36 -18.71 0.57 -4.56
C THR A 36 -19.37 0.26 -3.21
N LEU A 37 -20.19 1.18 -2.74
CA LEU A 37 -20.98 1.09 -1.53
C LEU A 37 -22.42 1.42 -1.87
N ASP A 38 -23.34 0.51 -1.55
CA ASP A 38 -24.76 0.77 -1.72
C ASP A 38 -25.20 1.88 -0.76
N ASN A 39 -25.99 2.83 -1.27
CA ASN A 39 -26.72 3.84 -0.49
C ASN A 39 -25.86 4.67 0.49
N SER A 40 -24.62 5.02 0.11
CA SER A 40 -23.75 5.88 0.92
C SER A 40 -23.65 7.30 0.33
N PRO A 41 -24.30 8.31 0.94
CA PRO A 41 -24.18 9.70 0.50
C PRO A 41 -22.71 10.17 0.49
N ALA A 42 -22.33 10.93 -0.54
CA ALA A 42 -20.97 11.46 -0.69
C ALA A 42 -20.50 12.30 0.52
N SER A 43 -21.42 13.01 1.19
CA SER A 43 -21.13 13.78 2.41
C SER A 43 -20.64 12.89 3.57
N ILE A 44 -21.27 11.73 3.76
CA ILE A 44 -20.87 10.76 4.79
C ILE A 44 -19.52 10.14 4.44
N LEU A 45 -19.29 9.82 3.16
CA LEU A 45 -18.03 9.25 2.70
C LEU A 45 -16.87 10.23 2.87
N LYS A 46 -17.11 11.52 2.63
CA LYS A 46 -16.13 12.57 2.91
C LYS A 46 -15.77 12.64 4.40
N GLU A 47 -16.76 12.58 5.28
CA GLU A 47 -16.52 12.60 6.74
C GLU A 47 -15.73 11.36 7.19
N ARG A 48 -16.08 10.17 6.71
CA ARG A 48 -15.35 8.93 7.01
C ARG A 48 -13.91 8.99 6.51
N ALA A 49 -13.67 9.52 5.30
CA ALA A 49 -12.32 9.69 4.77
C ALA A 49 -11.48 10.61 5.66
N LYS A 50 -12.02 11.77 6.07
CA LYS A 50 -11.35 12.67 7.03
C LYS A 50 -11.03 11.98 8.35
N LYS A 51 -12.00 11.23 8.88
CA LYS A 51 -11.83 10.49 10.13
C LYS A 51 -10.74 9.43 10.03
N PHE A 52 -10.61 8.74 8.90
CA PHE A 52 -9.54 7.77 8.67
C PHE A 52 -8.15 8.42 8.85
N PHE A 53 -7.92 9.59 8.23
CA PHE A 53 -6.65 10.31 8.34
C PHE A 53 -6.37 10.89 9.74
N SER A 54 -7.41 11.13 10.54
CA SER A 54 -7.24 11.58 11.94
C SER A 54 -6.71 10.51 12.90
N ARG A 55 -6.64 9.24 12.49
CA ARG A 55 -6.24 8.12 13.36
C ARG A 55 -4.76 7.75 13.18
N PRO A 56 -3.92 7.82 14.22
CA PRO A 56 -2.47 7.64 14.10
C PRO A 56 -1.97 6.18 14.16
N MET A 57 -2.85 5.17 14.12
CA MET A 57 -2.47 3.82 14.58
C MET A 57 -1.82 2.90 13.53
N LEU A 58 -1.95 3.20 12.23
CA LEU A 58 -1.40 2.36 11.16
C LEU A 58 -0.44 3.10 10.23
N VAL A 59 -0.61 4.40 10.07
CA VAL A 59 0.32 5.26 9.33
C VAL A 59 0.64 6.42 10.25
N HIS A 60 1.92 6.74 10.36
CA HIS A 60 2.38 7.95 11.01
C HIS A 60 2.22 9.10 10.01
N TRP A 61 1.15 9.87 10.17
CA TRP A 61 0.88 11.02 9.31
C TRP A 61 1.80 12.19 9.66
N ASP A 62 2.59 12.63 8.69
CA ASP A 62 3.37 13.87 8.79
C ASP A 62 2.46 15.07 8.49
N SER A 63 1.51 14.89 7.56
CA SER A 63 0.47 15.88 7.26
C SER A 63 -0.80 15.22 6.74
N THR A 64 -1.94 15.86 6.97
CA THR A 64 -3.24 15.47 6.42
C THR A 64 -3.95 16.71 5.90
N TYR A 65 -4.55 16.65 4.72
CA TYR A 65 -5.13 17.81 4.06
C TYR A 65 -6.32 17.44 3.16
N ASP A 66 -7.18 18.42 2.91
CA ASP A 66 -8.18 18.33 1.86
C ASP A 66 -7.50 18.63 0.50
N ALA A 67 -7.72 17.75 -0.46
CA ALA A 67 -7.19 17.88 -1.81
C ALA A 67 -8.32 18.06 -2.83
N ASN A 68 -7.98 18.56 -4.02
CA ASN A 68 -8.87 18.51 -5.17
C ASN A 68 -8.23 17.60 -6.22
N MET A 69 -8.93 16.51 -6.57
CA MET A 69 -8.50 15.54 -7.57
C MET A 69 -9.50 15.60 -8.71
N GLU A 70 -9.07 16.10 -9.88
CA GLU A 70 -9.90 16.15 -11.10
C GLU A 70 -11.28 16.84 -10.89
N GLY A 71 -11.31 17.90 -10.08
CA GLY A 71 -12.54 18.64 -9.77
C GLY A 71 -13.34 18.06 -8.59
N GLN A 72 -12.93 16.92 -8.04
CA GLN A 72 -13.58 16.26 -6.91
C GLN A 72 -12.84 16.56 -5.60
N SER A 73 -13.61 16.75 -4.51
CA SER A 73 -13.02 16.92 -3.18
C SER A 73 -12.48 15.58 -2.70
N ALA A 74 -11.23 15.55 -2.27
CA ALA A 74 -10.55 14.39 -1.75
C ALA A 74 -9.98 14.67 -0.35
N SER A 75 -9.68 13.61 0.40
CA SER A 75 -8.88 13.69 1.62
C SER A 75 -7.56 12.96 1.37
N ALA A 76 -6.46 13.57 1.78
CA ALA A 76 -5.12 13.05 1.55
C ALA A 76 -4.29 13.10 2.84
N GLY A 77 -3.29 12.22 2.89
CA GLY A 77 -2.28 12.21 3.92
C GLY A 77 -0.93 11.80 3.37
N ASP A 78 0.10 12.54 3.76
CA ASP A 78 1.49 12.17 3.57
C ASP A 78 2.05 11.69 4.91
N GLY A 79 2.72 10.56 4.90
CA GLY A 79 3.23 9.95 6.13
C GLY A 79 4.10 8.75 5.86
N TYR A 80 4.33 7.93 6.88
CA TYR A 80 5.17 6.74 6.75
C TYR A 80 4.66 5.56 7.57
N ILE A 81 5.09 4.36 7.15
CA ILE A 81 4.99 3.13 7.92
C ILE A 81 6.39 2.66 8.32
N GLU A 82 6.52 2.06 9.50
CA GLU A 82 7.79 1.50 9.94
C GLU A 82 7.88 0.01 9.60
N ILE A 83 8.91 -0.34 8.84
CA ILE A 83 9.19 -1.71 8.42
C ILE A 83 10.48 -2.20 9.08
N GLY A 84 10.36 -3.18 9.95
CA GLY A 84 11.53 -3.87 10.50
C GLY A 84 12.16 -4.79 9.45
N ILE A 85 13.49 -4.74 9.33
CA ILE A 85 14.30 -5.65 8.52
C ILE A 85 15.17 -6.46 9.48
N THR A 86 15.13 -7.78 9.32
CA THR A 86 15.81 -8.72 10.22
C THR A 86 17.15 -9.07 9.60
N SER A 87 18.26 -8.67 10.23
CA SER A 87 19.61 -9.02 9.78
C SER A 87 20.43 -9.64 10.92
N GLY A 88 20.36 -10.96 11.08
CA GLY A 88 21.07 -11.65 12.17
C GLY A 88 20.57 -11.21 13.55
N MET A 89 21.49 -10.95 14.48
CA MET A 89 21.18 -10.57 15.88
C MET A 89 20.64 -9.13 16.01
N PHE A 90 20.93 -8.25 15.06
CA PHE A 90 20.51 -6.84 15.09
C PHE A 90 19.52 -6.57 13.94
N GLY A 91 18.31 -6.13 14.28
CA GLY A 91 17.34 -5.66 13.31
C GLY A 91 17.52 -4.18 13.00
N SER A 92 17.22 -3.76 11.77
CA SER A 92 17.08 -2.35 11.42
C SER A 92 15.61 -2.00 11.18
N ARG A 93 15.27 -0.71 11.24
CA ARG A 93 13.96 -0.19 10.85
C ARG A 93 14.13 0.74 9.65
N ALA A 94 13.22 0.62 8.70
CA ALA A 94 13.09 1.53 7.58
C ALA A 94 11.75 2.25 7.69
N LYS A 95 11.73 3.55 7.46
CA LYS A 95 10.50 4.33 7.30
C LYS A 95 10.15 4.34 5.83
N VAL A 96 9.01 3.76 5.48
CA VAL A 96 8.50 3.79 4.10
C VAL A 96 7.46 4.89 4.05
N GLY A 97 7.87 6.04 3.51
CA GLY A 97 7.01 7.17 3.19
C GLY A 97 6.00 6.80 2.11
N LEU A 98 4.82 7.39 2.17
CA LEU A 98 3.72 7.18 1.24
C LEU A 98 2.84 8.42 1.16
N GLN A 99 2.19 8.58 0.01
CA GLN A 99 1.03 9.46 -0.15
C GLN A 99 -0.22 8.59 -0.28
N TYR A 100 -1.22 8.85 0.55
CA TYR A 100 -2.52 8.18 0.50
C TYR A 100 -3.62 9.20 0.21
N VAL A 101 -4.36 9.00 -0.88
CA VAL A 101 -5.53 9.80 -1.25
C VAL A 101 -6.79 8.95 -1.26
N ILE A 102 -7.89 9.49 -0.74
CA ILE A 102 -9.25 8.94 -0.82
C ILE A 102 -10.15 10.00 -1.47
N VAL A 103 -10.81 9.63 -2.56
CA VAL A 103 -11.76 10.45 -3.32
C VAL A 103 -13.16 9.84 -3.17
N PRO A 104 -14.07 10.46 -2.41
CA PRO A 104 -15.48 10.09 -2.43
C PRO A 104 -16.07 10.27 -3.83
N VAL A 105 -16.74 9.24 -4.33
CA VAL A 105 -17.49 9.28 -5.60
C VAL A 105 -18.94 8.86 -5.34
N ASP A 106 -19.80 8.99 -6.34
CA ASP A 106 -21.17 8.52 -6.22
C ASP A 106 -21.19 7.01 -5.91
N ASN A 107 -21.90 6.65 -4.84
CA ASN A 107 -22.02 5.27 -4.35
C ASN A 107 -20.66 4.62 -4.04
N GLY A 108 -19.67 5.36 -3.54
CA GLY A 108 -18.40 4.74 -3.21
C GLY A 108 -17.22 5.68 -3.01
N TYR A 109 -16.03 5.13 -3.11
CA TYR A 109 -14.82 5.91 -3.07
C TYR A 109 -13.73 5.26 -3.90
N GLN A 110 -12.86 6.11 -4.45
CA GLN A 110 -11.61 5.71 -5.06
C GLN A 110 -10.49 5.98 -4.07
N TYR A 111 -9.47 5.15 -4.08
CA TYR A 111 -8.30 5.39 -3.25
C TYR A 111 -7.02 5.07 -4.00
N SER A 112 -5.95 5.78 -3.66
CA SER A 112 -4.61 5.53 -4.17
C SER A 112 -3.55 5.62 -3.05
N ILE A 113 -2.62 4.67 -3.02
CA ILE A 113 -1.41 4.72 -2.18
C ILE A 113 -0.21 4.64 -3.12
N ARG A 114 0.63 5.67 -3.12
CA ARG A 114 1.73 5.86 -4.09
C ARG A 114 2.93 6.57 -3.46
N GLN A 115 3.95 6.85 -4.28
CA GLN A 115 5.17 7.57 -3.90
C GLN A 115 5.93 6.89 -2.74
N LEU A 116 6.12 5.57 -2.85
CA LEU A 116 6.74 4.78 -1.80
C LEU A 116 8.24 5.09 -1.71
N THR A 117 8.64 5.83 -0.67
CA THR A 117 10.04 6.25 -0.47
C THR A 117 10.60 5.65 0.80
N VAL A 118 11.76 5.01 0.72
CA VAL A 118 12.43 4.43 1.89
C VAL A 118 13.37 5.47 2.49
N ARG A 119 13.31 5.63 3.81
CA ARG A 119 14.25 6.41 4.62
C ARG A 119 14.77 5.58 5.77
N TYR A 120 16.08 5.50 5.93
CA TYR A 120 16.74 4.92 7.10
C TYR A 120 17.18 6.01 8.07
N ASP A 121 17.40 5.64 9.33
CA ASP A 121 17.87 6.57 10.38
C ASP A 121 19.28 7.11 10.11
N ASN A 122 20.07 6.46 9.25
CA ASN A 122 21.37 6.93 8.79
C ASN A 122 21.27 8.04 7.71
N GLY A 123 20.07 8.46 7.33
CA GLY A 123 19.81 9.47 6.31
C GLY A 123 19.75 8.96 4.86
N GLU A 124 19.96 7.66 4.62
CA GLU A 124 19.79 7.07 3.28
C GLU A 124 18.33 7.15 2.84
N VAL A 125 18.10 7.67 1.63
CA VAL A 125 16.77 7.83 1.02
C VAL A 125 16.79 7.32 -0.41
N PHE A 126 15.80 6.49 -0.78
CA PHE A 126 15.63 6.00 -2.14
C PHE A 126 14.17 5.59 -2.41
N PRO A 127 13.68 5.64 -3.66
CA PRO A 127 12.36 5.12 -4.01
C PRO A 127 12.32 3.60 -3.82
N LEU A 128 11.24 3.06 -3.26
CA LEU A 128 11.12 1.64 -2.96
C LEU A 128 11.21 0.76 -4.21
N GLU A 129 10.92 1.31 -5.39
CA GLU A 129 11.05 0.69 -6.70
C GLU A 129 12.50 0.35 -7.08
N GLU A 130 13.47 1.11 -6.55
CA GLU A 130 14.88 1.03 -6.94
C GLU A 130 15.70 0.45 -5.80
N LYS A 131 16.21 -0.77 -5.99
CA LYS A 131 17.11 -1.39 -5.03
C LYS A 131 18.46 -0.65 -5.06
N PRO A 132 18.94 -0.06 -3.94
CA PRO A 132 20.28 0.49 -3.87
C PRO A 132 21.34 -0.58 -4.18
N GLN A 133 22.44 -0.21 -4.83
CA GLN A 133 23.51 -1.15 -5.19
C GLN A 133 24.10 -1.84 -3.96
N GLN A 134 24.29 -1.07 -2.88
CA GLN A 134 24.82 -1.53 -1.59
C GLN A 134 23.88 -2.45 -0.81
N MET A 135 22.58 -2.49 -1.15
CA MET A 135 21.60 -3.32 -0.44
C MET A 135 21.62 -4.76 -0.96
N LYS A 136 21.78 -5.71 -0.02
CA LYS A 136 21.64 -7.14 -0.28
C LYS A 136 20.23 -7.45 -0.80
N HIS A 137 20.14 -8.26 -1.85
CA HIS A 137 18.87 -8.63 -2.48
C HIS A 137 17.83 -9.17 -1.49
N LYS A 138 18.23 -10.09 -0.60
CA LYS A 138 17.37 -10.63 0.46
C LYS A 138 16.75 -9.56 1.38
N HIS A 139 17.52 -8.52 1.74
CA HIS A 139 17.02 -7.45 2.60
C HIS A 139 16.01 -6.57 1.86
N TYR A 140 16.28 -6.29 0.59
CA TYR A 140 15.37 -5.55 -0.27
C TYR A 140 14.05 -6.31 -0.48
N ASP A 141 14.11 -7.60 -0.81
CA ASP A 141 12.91 -8.42 -0.97
C ASP A 141 12.11 -8.48 0.34
N GLN A 142 12.79 -8.59 1.47
CA GLN A 142 12.15 -8.54 2.78
C GLN A 142 11.45 -7.19 3.02
N LEU A 143 12.10 -6.08 2.68
CA LEU A 143 11.54 -4.73 2.77
C LEU A 143 10.28 -4.63 1.91
N VAL A 144 10.37 -4.93 0.62
CA VAL A 144 9.24 -4.87 -0.33
C VAL A 144 8.08 -5.76 0.13
N ASN A 145 8.35 -7.02 0.51
CA ASN A 145 7.31 -7.95 0.94
C ASN A 145 6.65 -7.55 2.27
N ARG A 146 7.41 -6.96 3.20
CA ARG A 146 6.86 -6.46 4.47
C ARG A 146 6.05 -5.19 4.24
N THR A 147 6.52 -4.28 3.40
CA THR A 147 5.76 -3.10 2.96
C THR A 147 4.44 -3.52 2.34
N HIS A 148 4.45 -4.46 1.38
CA HIS A 148 3.23 -4.97 0.75
C HIS A 148 2.23 -5.47 1.78
N ARG A 149 2.65 -6.38 2.68
CA ARG A 149 1.77 -6.94 3.72
C ARG A 149 1.25 -5.88 4.69
N TYR A 150 2.05 -4.88 5.03
CA TYR A 150 1.64 -3.82 5.92
C TYR A 150 0.59 -2.92 5.24
N LEU A 151 0.83 -2.51 3.99
CA LEU A 151 -0.13 -1.72 3.21
C LEU A 151 -1.44 -2.46 2.97
N GLN A 152 -1.42 -3.78 2.77
CA GLN A 152 -2.65 -4.59 2.73
C GLN A 152 -3.47 -4.47 4.03
N ARG A 153 -2.83 -4.38 5.20
CA ARG A 153 -3.52 -4.16 6.48
C ARG A 153 -4.07 -2.73 6.59
N VAL A 154 -3.31 -1.74 6.12
CA VAL A 154 -3.76 -0.34 6.06
C VAL A 154 -5.00 -0.23 5.18
N ILE A 155 -4.98 -0.84 3.99
CA ILE A 155 -6.11 -0.89 3.06
C ILE A 155 -7.29 -1.62 3.71
N GLY A 156 -7.08 -2.78 4.34
CA GLY A 156 -8.14 -3.52 5.02
C GLY A 156 -8.77 -2.74 6.18
N TYR A 157 -7.97 -1.99 6.93
CA TYR A 157 -8.46 -1.09 7.98
C TYR A 157 -9.27 0.06 7.39
N MET A 158 -8.76 0.70 6.33
CA MET A 158 -9.48 1.76 5.63
C MET A 158 -10.83 1.23 5.11
N LYS A 159 -10.84 0.09 4.43
CA LYS A 159 -12.08 -0.56 3.95
C LYS A 159 -13.10 -0.74 5.06
N ARG A 160 -12.67 -1.24 6.22
CA ARG A 160 -13.54 -1.38 7.40
C ARG A 160 -14.11 -0.03 7.86
N GLU A 161 -13.26 0.98 8.02
CA GLU A 161 -13.69 2.31 8.48
C GLU A 161 -14.64 3.01 7.50
N MET A 162 -14.49 2.71 6.21
CA MET A 162 -15.33 3.24 5.15
C MET A 162 -16.59 2.37 4.90
N ASN A 163 -16.80 1.29 5.64
CA ASN A 163 -17.85 0.26 5.45
C ASN A 163 -17.79 -0.50 4.11
N GLY A 164 -16.62 -0.58 3.47
CA GLY A 164 -16.38 -1.34 2.24
C GLY A 164 -15.88 -2.76 2.45
N PHE A 165 -16.54 -3.54 3.30
CA PHE A 165 -16.30 -4.98 3.38
C PHE A 165 -17.06 -5.68 2.25
N GLN A 166 -16.32 -6.04 1.20
CA GLN A 166 -16.70 -7.01 0.17
C GLN A 166 -15.57 -8.03 0.05
#